data_AF-A0A6M8W1Y4-F1
#
_entry.id   AF-A0A6M8W1Y4-F1
#
_cell.length_a   1.000
_cell.length_b   1.000
_cell.length_c   1.000
_cell.angle_alpha   90.00
_cell.angle_beta   90.00
_cell.angle_gamma   90.00
#
_symmetry.space_group_name_H-M   'P 1'
#
loop_
_entity.id
_entity.type
_entity.pdbx_description
1 polymer ?
#
loop_
_entity_poly.entity_id
_entity_poly.type
_entity_poly.pdbx_seq_one_letter_code
_entity_poly.pdbx_strand_id
1 'polypeptide(L)'
;MSQTKVHVIEADLTGNVHEVVENRDRLGRDIAALAKAEGAEIHFHDFKEALAGAPVILLECADDFLTKVEKLDGFVKAHDVWQDMETERSSSLTAYFTSTPAPAQQKRQHKPRRPGM
;
A
#
# COMPACT_ATOMS: atom_id res chain seq x y z
N MET A 1 25.81 2.30 -7.63
CA MET A 1 24.75 2.11 -6.63
C MET A 1 23.54 2.86 -7.16
N SER A 2 22.43 2.17 -7.40
CA SER A 2 21.19 2.85 -7.84
C SER A 2 20.74 3.76 -6.72
N GLN A 3 20.51 5.03 -7.02
CA GLN A 3 20.08 6.00 -6.03
C GLN A 3 18.63 5.72 -5.67
N THR A 4 18.33 5.44 -4.39
CA THR A 4 16.97 5.31 -3.92
C THR A 4 16.37 6.70 -3.67
N LYS A 5 15.08 6.85 -3.96
CA LYS A 5 14.31 8.07 -3.72
C LYS A 5 12.94 7.71 -3.17
N VAL A 6 12.36 8.65 -2.42
CA VAL A 6 10.99 8.51 -1.92
C VAL A 6 10.03 9.01 -2.98
N HIS A 7 9.13 8.14 -3.41
CA HIS A 7 8.07 8.45 -4.36
C HIS A 7 6.71 8.36 -3.67
N VAL A 8 5.82 9.30 -3.99
CA VAL A 8 4.41 9.25 -3.65
C VAL A 8 3.69 8.49 -4.76
N ILE A 9 3.13 7.34 -4.42
CA ILE A 9 2.36 6.50 -5.34
C ILE A 9 0.88 6.70 -5.03
N GLU A 10 0.12 7.14 -6.03
CA GLU A 10 -1.33 7.21 -5.95
C GLU A 10 -1.94 5.91 -6.48
N ALA A 11 -2.76 5.28 -5.62
CA ALA A 11 -3.55 4.12 -5.97
C ALA A 11 -4.88 4.52 -6.64
N ASP A 12 -5.59 3.55 -7.20
CA ASP A 12 -6.91 3.76 -7.77
C ASP A 12 -7.92 4.27 -6.73
N LEU A 13 -8.36 5.51 -6.93
CA LEU A 13 -9.31 6.24 -6.08
C LEU A 13 -10.77 6.02 -6.48
N THR A 14 -11.03 5.12 -7.43
CA THR A 14 -12.38 4.84 -7.90
C THR A 14 -13.16 4.08 -6.82
N GLY A 15 -14.38 4.53 -6.54
CA GLY A 15 -15.28 3.88 -5.60
C GLY A 15 -15.54 4.69 -4.32
N ASN A 16 -16.05 4.01 -3.30
CA ASN A 16 -16.26 4.59 -1.98
C ASN A 16 -14.98 4.54 -1.13
N VAL A 17 -14.93 5.27 -0.01
CA VAL A 17 -13.72 5.37 0.85
C VAL A 17 -13.15 4.02 1.27
N HIS A 18 -14.00 3.00 1.50
CA HIS A 18 -13.53 1.66 1.85
C HIS A 18 -12.83 0.97 0.68
N GLU A 19 -13.39 1.06 -0.52
CA GLU A 19 -12.80 0.51 -1.75
C GLU A 19 -11.47 1.19 -2.08
N VAL A 20 -11.38 2.50 -1.88
CA VAL A 20 -10.15 3.27 -2.07
C VAL A 20 -9.04 2.82 -1.12
N VAL A 21 -9.37 2.61 0.16
CA VAL A 21 -8.40 2.08 1.15
C VAL A 21 -8.00 0.65 0.78
N GLU A 22 -8.93 -0.19 0.37
CA GLU A 22 -8.66 -1.58 -0.03
C GLU A 22 -7.77 -1.65 -1.29
N ASN A 23 -7.99 -0.78 -2.28
CA ASN A 23 -7.16 -0.67 -3.46
C ASN A 23 -5.73 -0.24 -3.12
N ARG A 24 -5.59 0.78 -2.27
CA ARG A 24 -4.28 1.22 -1.75
C ARG A 24 -3.57 0.11 -0.98
N ASP A 25 -4.30 -0.64 -0.16
CA ASP A 25 -3.75 -1.75 0.62
C ASP A 25 -3.31 -2.92 -0.25
N ARG A 26 -4.08 -3.24 -1.30
CA ARG A 26 -3.73 -4.24 -2.30
C ARG A 26 -2.45 -3.84 -3.04
N LEU A 27 -2.41 -2.61 -3.56
CA LEU A 27 -1.24 -2.09 -4.28
C LEU A 27 0.02 -2.13 -3.40
N GLY A 28 -0.06 -1.69 -2.14
CA GLY A 28 1.09 -1.71 -1.23
C GLY A 28 1.61 -3.12 -0.95
N ARG A 29 0.72 -4.12 -0.87
CA ARG A 29 1.11 -5.54 -0.72
C ARG A 29 1.73 -6.09 -2.00
N ASP A 30 1.19 -5.76 -3.16
CA ASP A 30 1.72 -6.20 -4.45
C ASP A 30 3.13 -5.61 -4.69
N ILE A 31 3.35 -4.36 -4.29
CA ILE A 31 4.69 -3.73 -4.25
C ILE A 31 5.64 -4.52 -3.35
N ALA A 32 5.22 -4.84 -2.12
CA ALA A 32 6.04 -5.59 -1.18
C ALA A 32 6.37 -7.00 -1.69
N ALA A 33 5.40 -7.67 -2.31
CA ALA A 33 5.58 -8.98 -2.93
C ALA A 33 6.55 -8.91 -4.12
N LEU A 34 6.43 -7.88 -4.97
CA LEU A 34 7.32 -7.63 -6.10
C LEU A 34 8.75 -7.38 -5.63
N ALA A 35 8.95 -6.55 -4.59
CA ALA A 35 10.26 -6.28 -4.02
C ALA A 35 10.92 -7.56 -3.50
N LYS A 36 10.15 -8.41 -2.80
CA LYS A 36 10.62 -9.71 -2.32
C LYS A 36 10.98 -10.66 -3.47
N ALA A 37 10.18 -10.70 -4.54
CA ALA A 37 10.43 -11.57 -5.69
C ALA A 37 11.71 -11.17 -6.46
N GLU A 38 11.97 -9.87 -6.55
CA GLU A 38 13.11 -9.29 -7.27
C GLU A 38 14.37 -9.12 -6.41
N GLY A 39 14.25 -9.29 -5.08
CA GLY A 39 15.33 -8.97 -4.14
C GLY A 39 15.64 -7.47 -4.09
N ALA A 40 14.66 -6.62 -4.41
CA ALA A 40 14.82 -5.17 -4.39
C ALA A 40 14.73 -4.63 -2.96
N GLU A 41 15.60 -3.69 -2.63
CA GLU A 41 15.54 -2.95 -1.36
C GLU A 41 14.47 -1.86 -1.47
N ILE A 42 13.45 -1.94 -0.61
CA ILE A 42 12.39 -0.93 -0.51
C ILE A 42 12.14 -0.57 0.95
N HIS A 43 11.70 0.67 1.20
CA HIS A 43 11.25 1.11 2.51
C HIS A 43 9.93 1.88 2.37
N PHE A 44 8.93 1.54 3.17
CA PHE A 44 7.68 2.32 3.20
C PHE A 44 7.81 3.48 4.16
N HIS A 45 7.31 4.64 3.74
CA HIS A 45 7.36 5.88 4.50
C HIS A 45 5.97 6.29 4.98
N ASP A 46 5.94 7.09 6.03
CA ASP A 46 4.77 7.86 6.46
C ASP A 46 5.12 9.36 6.45
N PHE A 47 4.10 10.20 6.40
CA PHE A 47 4.30 11.64 6.57
C PHE A 47 4.52 11.94 8.06
N LYS A 48 5.48 12.83 8.38
CA LYS A 48 5.66 13.28 9.76
C LYS A 48 4.49 14.12 10.26
N GLU A 49 3.84 14.81 9.33
CA GLU A 49 2.64 15.61 9.59
C GLU A 49 1.40 14.85 9.12
N ALA A 50 0.30 14.98 9.87
CA ALA A 50 -0.97 14.36 9.52
C ALA A 50 -1.56 15.02 8.26
N LEU A 51 -1.18 14.51 7.10
CA LEU A 51 -1.78 14.89 5.83
C LEU A 51 -3.14 14.22 5.71
N ALA A 52 -4.19 15.03 5.77
CA ALA A 52 -5.56 14.58 5.86
C ALA A 52 -5.94 13.72 4.64
N GLY A 53 -6.02 12.41 4.86
CA GLY A 53 -6.89 11.51 4.12
C GLY A 53 -6.51 11.19 2.67
N ALA A 54 -5.29 11.52 2.21
CA ALA A 54 -4.84 11.10 0.89
C ALA A 54 -4.44 9.60 0.93
N PRO A 55 -5.12 8.72 0.18
CA PRO A 55 -4.86 7.28 0.17
C PRO A 55 -3.66 6.97 -0.75
N VAL A 56 -2.50 7.50 -0.35
CA VAL A 56 -1.24 7.36 -1.08
C VAL A 56 -0.32 6.36 -0.39
N ILE A 57 0.70 5.92 -1.11
CA ILE A 57 1.77 5.06 -0.61
C ILE A 57 3.09 5.81 -0.82
N LEU A 58 3.80 6.12 0.25
CA LEU A 58 5.15 6.65 0.16
C LEU A 58 6.13 5.49 0.13
N LEU A 59 6.88 5.37 -0.97
CA LEU A 59 7.80 4.27 -1.20
C LEU A 59 9.20 4.80 -1.52
N GLU A 60 10.17 4.46 -0.67
CA GLU A 60 11.58 4.61 -0.99
C GLU A 60 12.05 3.39 -1.79
N CYS A 61 12.41 3.60 -3.06
CA CYS A 61 12.93 2.55 -3.93
C CYS A 61 13.86 3.12 -5.02
N ALA A 62 14.50 2.25 -5.79
CA ALA A 62 15.28 2.66 -6.96
C ALA A 62 14.36 2.94 -8.16
N ASP A 63 14.74 3.88 -9.02
CA ASP A 63 13.98 4.28 -10.21
C ASP A 63 13.63 3.06 -11.11
N ASP A 64 14.55 2.10 -11.27
CA ASP A 64 14.30 0.86 -12.03
C ASP A 64 13.16 0.00 -11.43
N PHE A 65 13.05 -0.02 -10.10
CA PHE A 65 11.97 -0.74 -9.42
C PHE A 65 10.63 -0.01 -9.60
N LEU A 66 10.64 1.33 -9.57
CA LEU A 66 9.44 2.14 -9.80
C LEU A 66 8.79 1.81 -11.15
N THR A 67 9.58 1.65 -12.23
CA THR A 67 9.04 1.27 -13.55
C THR A 67 8.31 -0.09 -13.58
N LYS A 68 8.60 -0.97 -12.61
CA LYS A 68 7.88 -2.24 -12.45
C LYS A 68 6.60 -2.04 -11.63
N VAL A 69 6.66 -1.18 -10.60
CA VAL A 69 5.51 -0.78 -9.79
C VAL A 69 4.43 -0.10 -10.66
N GLU A 70 4.83 0.73 -11.62
CA GLU A 70 3.92 1.38 -12.58
C GLU A 70 3.06 0.41 -13.40
N LYS A 71 3.45 -0.86 -13.46
CA LYS A 71 2.74 -1.92 -14.21
C LYS A 71 1.79 -2.73 -13.31
N LEU A 72 1.75 -2.46 -12.01
CA LEU A 72 0.86 -3.15 -11.08
C LEU A 72 -0.59 -2.68 -11.26
N ASP A 73 -1.52 -3.59 -11.01
CA ASP A 73 -2.94 -3.26 -11.02
C ASP A 73 -3.28 -2.29 -9.88
N GLY A 74 -4.08 -1.27 -10.19
CA GLY A 74 -4.43 -0.21 -9.24
C GLY A 74 -3.39 0.90 -9.09
N PHE A 75 -2.27 0.87 -9.81
CA PHE A 75 -1.38 2.03 -9.93
C PHE A 75 -2.02 3.11 -10.83
N VAL A 76 -1.99 4.37 -10.39
CA VAL A 76 -2.48 5.52 -11.19
C VAL A 76 -1.33 6.41 -11.64
N LYS A 77 -0.54 6.91 -10.68
CA LYS A 77 0.61 7.77 -10.96
C LYS A 77 1.60 7.77 -9.80
N ALA A 78 2.85 8.09 -10.11
CA ALA A 78 3.90 8.36 -9.13
C ALA A 78 4.42 9.78 -9.31
N HIS A 79 4.79 10.43 -8.21
CA HIS A 79 5.49 11.70 -8.21
C HIS A 79 6.48 11.76 -7.05
N ASP A 80 7.48 12.63 -7.16
CA ASP A 80 8.44 12.85 -6.08
C ASP A 80 7.77 13.57 -4.91
N VAL A 81 8.26 13.31 -3.69
CA VAL A 81 7.81 14.04 -2.49
C VAL A 81 8.01 15.54 -2.69
N TRP A 82 6.97 16.32 -2.41
CA TRP A 82 7.04 17.79 -2.50
C TRP A 82 8.12 18.35 -1.56
N GLN A 83 8.82 19.41 -1.99
CA GLN A 83 9.99 19.96 -1.28
C GLN A 83 9.76 20.33 0.19
N ASP A 84 8.52 20.65 0.56
CA ASP A 84 8.16 21.08 1.91
C ASP A 84 7.61 19.95 2.80
N MET A 85 7.59 18.70 2.30
CA MET A 85 7.05 17.57 3.06
C MET A 85 8.15 16.69 3.64
N GLU A 86 8.13 16.55 4.97
CA GLU A 86 8.96 15.58 5.66
C GLU A 86 8.27 14.21 5.73
N THR A 87 9.02 13.17 5.38
CA THR A 87 8.60 11.78 5.50
C THR A 87 9.60 11.00 6.33
N GLU A 88 9.16 9.92 6.95
CA GLU A 88 10.02 9.02 7.70
C GLU A 88 9.73 7.56 7.38
N ARG A 89 10.76 6.71 7.45
CA ARG A 89 10.59 5.26 7.28
C ARG A 89 9.68 4.72 8.37
N SER A 90 8.58 4.11 7.97
CA SER A 90 7.62 3.51 8.89
C SER A 90 7.79 2.00 8.88
N SER A 91 8.39 1.49 9.97
CA SER A 91 8.49 0.04 10.21
C SER A 91 7.10 -0.59 10.33
N SER A 92 6.11 0.15 10.85
CA SER A 92 4.71 -0.27 10.95
C SER A 92 4.07 -0.45 9.57
N LEU A 93 4.22 0.50 8.64
CA LEU A 93 3.70 0.37 7.27
C LEU A 93 4.43 -0.74 6.51
N THR A 94 5.73 -0.85 6.70
CA THR A 94 6.52 -1.94 6.12
C THR A 94 6.00 -3.28 6.61
N ALA A 95 5.79 -3.45 7.92
CA ALA A 95 5.21 -4.66 8.48
C ALA A 95 3.77 -4.88 7.98
N TYR A 96 2.96 -3.83 7.84
CA TYR A 96 1.59 -3.91 7.34
C TYR A 96 1.50 -4.48 5.93
N PHE A 97 2.32 -3.98 5.00
CA PHE A 97 2.30 -4.41 3.60
C PHE A 97 3.05 -5.72 3.35
N THR A 98 4.05 -6.03 4.17
CA THR A 98 4.81 -7.29 4.06
C THR A 98 4.17 -8.44 4.83
N SER A 99 3.24 -8.15 5.75
CA SER A 99 2.48 -9.19 6.45
C SER A 99 1.59 -9.92 5.46
N THR A 100 1.69 -11.25 5.46
CA THR A 100 0.74 -12.10 4.73
C THR A 100 -0.66 -11.79 5.26
N PRO A 101 -1.67 -11.52 4.41
CA PRO A 101 -3.01 -11.26 4.89
C PRO A 101 -3.45 -12.43 5.77
N ALA A 102 -3.94 -12.13 6.97
CA ALA A 102 -4.72 -13.11 7.71
C ALA A 102 -5.81 -13.61 6.76
N PRO A 103 -5.99 -14.94 6.60
CA PRO A 103 -7.01 -15.46 5.70
C PRO A 103 -8.33 -14.80 6.05
N ALA A 104 -8.98 -14.20 5.04
CA ALA A 104 -10.26 -13.54 5.19
C ALA A 104 -11.15 -14.41 6.07
N GLN A 105 -11.47 -13.95 7.29
CA GLN A 105 -12.40 -14.65 8.15
C GLN A 105 -13.70 -14.73 7.36
N GLN A 106 -13.95 -15.89 6.74
CA GLN A 106 -15.25 -16.25 6.19
C GLN A 106 -16.24 -15.91 7.29
N LYS A 107 -17.05 -14.88 7.06
CA LYS A 107 -18.18 -14.52 7.92
C LYS A 107 -18.91 -15.83 8.19
N ARG A 108 -18.75 -16.37 9.39
CA ARG A 108 -19.51 -17.54 9.83
C ARG A 108 -20.96 -17.08 9.75
N GLN A 109 -21.66 -17.54 8.72
CA GLN A 109 -23.10 -17.37 8.60
C GLN A 109 -23.71 -18.00 9.83
N HIS A 110 -24.00 -17.17 10.84
CA HIS A 110 -24.85 -17.58 11.95
C HIS A 110 -26.26 -17.70 11.38
N LYS A 111 -26.57 -18.89 10.86
CA LYS A 111 -27.92 -19.30 10.50
C LYS A 111 -28.79 -19.16 11.75
N PRO A 112 -29.88 -18.38 11.75
CA PRO A 112 -30.78 -18.33 12.88
C PRO A 112 -31.45 -19.70 13.02
N ARG A 113 -31.19 -20.40 14.12
CA ARG A 113 -32.00 -21.55 14.51
C ARG A 113 -33.34 -20.98 15.00
N ARG A 114 -34.38 -21.04 14.17
CA ARG A 114 -35.76 -20.99 14.66
C ARG A 114 -36.06 -22.33 15.37
N PRO A 115 -36.43 -22.36 16.65
CA PRO A 115 -37.25 -23.43 17.17
C PRO A 115 -38.68 -23.12 16.76
N GLY A 116 -39.25 -23.96 15.90
CA GLY A 116 -40.70 -24.05 15.79
C GLY A 116 -41.21 -24.88 16.96
N MET A 117 -42.11 -24.29 17.76
CA MET A 117 -43.28 -24.92 18.35
C MET A 117 -44.20 -23.83 18.90
#